data_AF-A0A9D0HEH2-F1
#
_entry.id   AF-A0A9D0HEH2-F1
#
_cell.length_a   1.000
_cell.length_b   1.000
_cell.length_c   1.000
_cell.angle_alpha   90.00
_cell.angle_beta   90.00
_cell.angle_gamma   90.00
#
_symmetry.space_group_name_H-M   'P 1'
#
loop_
_entity.id
_entity.type
_entity.pdbx_description
1 polymer ?
#
loop_
_entity_poly.entity_id
_entity_poly.type
_entity_poly.pdbx_seq_one_letter_code
_entity_poly.pdbx_strand_id
1 'polypeptide(L)'
;MNYLRQVQRGIDFIEQHLDEDITLAEVSRTAGVSHWHFQRMFKALTNETLKSYIRSRRLANARVKLLKTNAHVLDVALGSGFESQASFTRAFKKAFGMPPARYRALGGEHLLLQKVRIDEDYLRHINKNITLTPTIHHYDVRHLVGLSTRFFGVDSERNNIGQKLPPLWAAFLPRLGEVQGRVSTTCYG
;
A
#
# COMPACT_ATOMS: atom_id res chain seq x y z
N MET A 1 15.83 16.12 -19.17
CA MET A 1 14.42 15.65 -19.11
C MET A 1 14.00 15.53 -17.66
N ASN A 2 12.94 16.22 -17.23
CA ASN A 2 12.46 16.15 -15.84
C ASN A 2 11.44 15.01 -15.70
N TYR A 3 11.95 13.78 -15.67
CA TYR A 3 11.16 12.54 -15.57
C TYR A 3 10.22 12.54 -14.36
N LEU A 4 10.67 13.12 -13.24
CA LEU A 4 9.91 13.36 -12.03
C LEU A 4 8.61 14.12 -12.29
N ARG A 5 8.71 15.25 -13.02
CA ARG A 5 7.54 16.08 -13.36
C ARG A 5 6.55 15.36 -14.27
N GLN A 6 7.04 14.53 -15.18
CA GLN A 6 6.19 13.72 -16.07
C GLN A 6 5.44 12.64 -15.28
N VAL A 7 6.13 11.93 -14.38
CA VAL A 7 5.49 10.94 -13.49
C VAL A 7 4.49 11.61 -12.57
N GLN A 8 4.82 12.75 -11.97
CA GLN A 8 3.92 13.51 -11.11
C GLN A 8 2.62 13.87 -11.84
N ARG A 9 2.70 14.40 -13.07
CA ARG A 9 1.51 14.71 -13.89
C ARG A 9 0.62 13.50 -14.13
N GLY A 10 1.22 12.35 -14.43
CA GLY A 10 0.45 11.11 -14.61
C GLY A 10 -0.22 10.65 -13.32
N ILE A 11 0.45 10.80 -12.17
CA ILE A 11 -0.11 10.47 -10.86
C ILE A 11 -1.25 11.42 -10.48
N ASP A 12 -1.10 12.72 -10.71
CA ASP A 12 -2.15 13.70 -10.43
C ASP A 12 -3.39 13.44 -11.29
N PHE A 13 -3.20 13.10 -12.58
CA PHE A 13 -4.29 12.67 -13.44
C PHE A 13 -5.01 11.46 -12.86
N ILE A 14 -4.27 10.43 -12.44
CA ILE A 14 -4.88 9.24 -11.82
C ILE A 14 -5.69 9.61 -10.59
N GLU A 15 -5.12 10.37 -9.65
CA GLU A 15 -5.78 10.72 -8.40
C GLU A 15 -7.06 11.54 -8.61
N GLN A 16 -7.10 12.38 -9.64
CA GLN A 16 -8.29 13.18 -10.00
C GLN A 16 -9.41 12.34 -10.62
N HIS A 17 -9.07 11.23 -11.29
CA HIS A 17 -10.03 10.41 -12.05
C HIS A 17 -10.24 9.01 -11.43
N LEU A 18 -9.91 8.81 -10.13
CA LEU A 18 -10.01 7.49 -9.49
C LEU A 18 -11.42 6.88 -9.50
N ASP A 19 -12.45 7.73 -9.56
CA ASP A 19 -13.86 7.34 -9.59
C ASP A 19 -14.39 7.13 -11.03
N GLU A 20 -13.54 7.32 -12.05
CA GLU A 20 -13.86 7.19 -13.47
C GLU A 20 -13.06 6.05 -14.11
N ASP A 21 -13.41 5.65 -15.33
CA ASP A 21 -12.64 4.66 -16.09
C ASP A 21 -11.35 5.27 -16.64
N ILE A 22 -10.24 4.98 -15.95
CA ILE A 22 -8.90 5.43 -16.35
C ILE A 22 -8.33 4.44 -17.36
N THR A 23 -8.04 4.91 -18.58
CA THR A 23 -7.18 4.16 -19.49
C THR A 23 -5.71 4.51 -19.26
N LEU A 24 -4.85 3.49 -19.36
CA LEU A 24 -3.41 3.72 -19.20
C LEU A 24 -2.80 4.55 -20.34
N ALA A 25 -3.52 4.69 -21.46
CA ALA A 25 -3.13 5.55 -22.57
C ALA A 25 -3.33 7.02 -22.22
N GLU A 26 -4.44 7.39 -21.58
CA GLU A 26 -4.72 8.75 -21.10
C GLU A 26 -3.65 9.21 -20.10
N VAL A 27 -3.32 8.37 -19.11
CA VAL A 27 -2.27 8.67 -18.13
C VAL A 27 -0.96 9.03 -18.83
N SER A 28 -0.53 8.22 -19.80
CA SER A 28 0.72 8.44 -20.51
C SER A 28 0.69 9.68 -21.41
N ARG A 29 -0.46 9.97 -22.03
CA ARG A 29 -0.67 11.16 -22.85
C ARG A 29 -0.57 12.42 -22.01
N THR A 30 -1.19 12.46 -20.82
CA THR A 30 -1.12 13.57 -19.87
C THR A 30 0.31 13.77 -19.35
N ALA A 31 1.06 12.70 -19.16
CA ALA A 31 2.47 12.75 -18.78
C ALA A 31 3.42 13.17 -19.92
N GLY A 32 2.95 13.19 -21.18
CA GLY A 32 3.74 13.54 -22.36
C GLY A 32 4.81 12.51 -22.71
N VAL A 33 4.56 11.23 -22.42
CA VAL A 33 5.47 10.12 -22.69
C VAL A 33 4.71 8.92 -23.26
N SER A 34 5.41 8.01 -23.94
CA SER A 34 4.76 6.79 -24.43
C SER A 34 4.29 5.91 -23.26
N HIS A 35 3.23 5.15 -23.49
CA HIS A 35 2.64 4.23 -22.51
C HIS A 35 3.68 3.30 -21.87
N TRP A 36 4.51 2.65 -22.71
CA TRP A 36 5.58 1.75 -22.27
C TRP A 36 6.63 2.47 -21.42
N HIS A 37 7.02 3.69 -21.81
CA HIS A 37 8.03 4.46 -21.08
C HIS A 37 7.49 4.93 -19.72
N PHE A 38 6.24 5.40 -19.68
CA PHE A 38 5.58 5.82 -18.45
C PHE A 38 5.51 4.70 -17.42
N GLN A 39 5.06 3.51 -17.83
CA GLN A 39 4.97 2.36 -16.92
C GLN A 39 6.34 1.97 -16.35
N ARG A 40 7.39 2.01 -17.18
CA ARG A 40 8.77 1.72 -16.74
C ARG A 40 9.26 2.76 -15.74
N MET A 41 9.06 4.05 -16.04
CA MET A 41 9.43 5.16 -15.15
C MET A 41 8.67 5.09 -13.82
N PHE A 42 7.36 4.88 -13.87
CA PHE A 42 6.52 4.75 -12.68
C PHE A 42 7.00 3.59 -11.82
N LYS A 43 7.18 2.39 -12.39
CA LYS A 43 7.66 1.23 -11.64
C LYS A 43 9.06 1.44 -11.08
N ALA A 44 9.97 2.06 -11.84
CA ALA A 44 11.32 2.34 -11.37
C ALA A 44 11.35 3.32 -10.19
N LEU A 45 10.45 4.31 -10.18
CA LEU A 45 10.39 5.32 -9.11
C LEU A 45 9.59 4.85 -7.89
N THR A 46 8.52 4.07 -8.08
CA THR A 46 7.58 3.73 -7.00
C THR A 46 7.69 2.28 -6.53
N ASN A 47 8.46 1.46 -7.25
CA ASN A 47 8.54 0.01 -7.09
C ASN A 47 7.18 -0.72 -7.17
N GLU A 48 6.19 -0.10 -7.81
CA GLU A 48 4.84 -0.64 -7.98
C GLU A 48 4.38 -0.51 -9.42
N THR A 49 3.52 -1.43 -9.88
CA THR A 49 2.89 -1.28 -11.21
C THR A 49 1.77 -0.24 -11.17
N LEU A 50 1.58 0.46 -12.29
CA LEU A 50 0.54 1.48 -12.42
C LEU A 50 -0.87 0.94 -12.11
N LYS A 51 -1.17 -0.29 -12.57
CA LYS A 51 -2.45 -0.96 -12.29
C LYS A 51 -2.63 -1.26 -10.81
N SER A 52 -1.58 -1.73 -10.12
CA SER A 52 -1.63 -1.99 -8.67
C SER A 52 -1.87 -0.69 -7.90
N TYR A 53 -1.21 0.40 -8.30
CA TYR A 53 -1.38 1.70 -7.67
C TYR A 53 -2.83 2.18 -7.78
N ILE A 54 -3.40 2.24 -8.99
CA ILE A 54 -4.80 2.65 -9.22
C ILE A 54 -5.75 1.80 -8.38
N ARG A 55 -5.61 0.47 -8.43
CA ARG A 55 -6.46 -0.45 -7.67
C ARG A 55 -6.39 -0.22 -6.17
N SER A 56 -5.18 -0.01 -5.64
CA SER A 56 -4.96 0.22 -4.20
C SER A 56 -5.54 1.56 -3.75
N ARG A 57 -5.42 2.61 -4.57
CA ARG A 57 -6.01 3.92 -4.31
C ARG A 57 -7.54 3.90 -4.37
N ARG A 58 -8.13 3.23 -5.37
CA ARG A 58 -9.59 3.01 -5.44
C ARG A 58 -10.12 2.27 -4.21
N LEU A 59 -9.44 1.21 -3.76
CA LEU A 59 -9.81 0.51 -2.53
C LEU A 59 -9.71 1.39 -1.28
N ALA A 60 -8.70 2.26 -1.20
CA ALA A 60 -8.58 3.23 -0.11
C ALA A 60 -9.73 4.25 -0.10
N ASN A 61 -10.14 4.75 -1.27
CA ASN A 61 -11.31 5.64 -1.40
C ASN A 61 -12.61 4.91 -1.04
N ALA A 62 -12.77 3.66 -1.53
CA ALA A 62 -13.92 2.81 -1.22
C ALA A 62 -14.08 2.60 0.30
N ARG A 63 -12.96 2.35 1.00
CA ARG A 63 -12.92 2.23 2.46
C ARG A 63 -13.49 3.48 3.14
N VAL A 64 -13.10 4.67 2.68
CA VAL A 64 -13.61 5.94 3.20
C VAL A 64 -15.10 6.09 2.90
N LYS A 65 -15.54 5.77 1.68
CA LYS A 65 -16.96 5.79 1.28
C LYS A 65 -17.79 4.86 2.17
N LEU A 66 -17.32 3.64 2.46
CA LEU A 66 -18.01 2.68 3.31
C LEU A 66 -18.23 3.16 4.76
N LEU A 67 -17.32 3.99 5.29
CA LEU A 67 -17.40 4.54 6.65
C LEU A 67 -18.20 5.84 6.71
N LYS A 68 -18.10 6.69 5.68
CA LYS A 68 -18.70 8.03 5.68
C LYS A 68 -20.11 8.07 5.08
N THR A 69 -20.54 7.03 4.39
CA THR A 69 -21.84 7.01 3.70
C THR A 69 -22.61 5.72 3.97
N ASN A 70 -23.92 5.78 3.74
CA ASN A 70 -24.83 4.64 3.80
C ASN A 70 -25.02 3.94 2.43
N ALA A 71 -24.17 4.23 1.45
CA ALA A 71 -24.27 3.65 0.11
C ALA A 71 -24.23 2.10 0.16
N HIS A 72 -24.92 1.42 -0.77
CA HIS A 72 -24.85 -0.03 -0.81
C HIS A 72 -23.43 -0.49 -1.15
N VAL A 73 -23.02 -1.64 -0.62
CA VAL A 73 -21.68 -2.20 -0.89
C VAL A 73 -21.49 -2.44 -2.39
N LEU A 74 -22.55 -2.79 -3.11
CA LEU A 74 -22.55 -2.90 -4.57
C LEU A 74 -22.22 -1.56 -5.24
N ASP A 75 -22.89 -0.48 -4.87
CA ASP A 75 -22.66 0.85 -5.46
C ASP A 75 -21.21 1.32 -5.23
N VAL A 76 -20.70 1.10 -4.01
CA VAL A 76 -19.30 1.42 -3.69
C VAL A 76 -18.33 0.55 -4.51
N ALA A 77 -18.66 -0.73 -4.75
CA ALA A 77 -17.85 -1.61 -5.58
C ALA A 77 -17.80 -1.12 -7.03
N LEU A 78 -18.96 -0.85 -7.63
CA LEU A 78 -19.10 -0.38 -9.02
C LEU A 78 -18.41 0.98 -9.20
N GLY A 79 -18.67 1.93 -8.30
CA GLY A 79 -18.02 3.25 -8.30
C GLY A 79 -16.52 3.22 -7.97
N SER A 80 -15.97 2.06 -7.58
CA SER A 80 -14.53 1.84 -7.42
C SER A 80 -13.94 1.04 -8.59
N GLY A 81 -14.68 0.91 -9.71
CA GLY A 81 -14.26 0.24 -10.94
C GLY A 81 -14.12 -1.27 -10.81
N PHE A 82 -14.95 -1.92 -9.98
CA PHE A 82 -15.06 -3.38 -9.91
C PHE A 82 -16.31 -3.83 -10.66
N GLU A 83 -16.19 -4.92 -11.44
CA GLU A 83 -17.30 -5.49 -12.22
C GLU A 83 -18.38 -6.15 -11.36
N SER A 84 -18.08 -6.47 -10.10
CA SER A 84 -19.04 -7.13 -9.19
C SER A 84 -18.69 -6.92 -7.72
N GLN A 85 -19.72 -6.95 -6.87
CA GLN A 85 -19.55 -6.93 -5.41
C GLN A 85 -18.67 -8.09 -4.89
N ALA A 86 -18.72 -9.26 -5.54
CA ALA A 86 -17.91 -10.41 -5.14
C ALA A 86 -16.41 -10.20 -5.41
N SER A 87 -16.06 -9.59 -6.55
CA SER A 87 -14.68 -9.24 -6.89
C SER A 87 -14.13 -8.16 -5.95
N PHE A 88 -14.96 -7.15 -5.64
CA PHE A 88 -14.65 -6.10 -4.68
C PHE A 88 -14.43 -6.67 -3.28
N THR A 89 -15.35 -7.52 -2.79
CA THR A 89 -15.27 -8.11 -1.44
C THR A 89 -13.99 -8.92 -1.26
N ARG A 90 -13.58 -9.70 -2.27
CA ARG A 90 -12.30 -10.44 -2.25
C ARG A 90 -11.10 -9.50 -2.17
N ALA A 91 -11.08 -8.45 -2.99
CA ALA A 91 -10.01 -7.47 -3.01
C ALA A 91 -9.94 -6.65 -1.71
N PHE A 92 -11.08 -6.21 -1.22
CA PHE A 92 -11.24 -5.45 0.01
C PHE A 92 -10.78 -6.27 1.22
N LYS A 93 -11.23 -7.53 1.33
CA LYS A 93 -10.76 -8.45 2.38
C LYS A 93 -9.26 -8.71 2.30
N LYS A 94 -8.70 -8.85 1.09
CA LYS A 94 -7.24 -8.99 0.91
C LYS A 94 -6.48 -7.75 1.35
N ALA A 95 -7.03 -6.55 1.13
CA ALA A 95 -6.38 -5.29 1.48
C ALA A 95 -6.53 -4.91 2.95
N PHE A 96 -7.68 -5.17 3.56
CA PHE A 96 -8.06 -4.66 4.89
C PHE A 96 -8.34 -5.76 5.92
N GLY A 97 -8.11 -7.03 5.58
CA GLY A 97 -8.25 -8.18 6.47
C GLY A 97 -9.69 -8.64 6.72
N MET A 98 -10.70 -7.85 6.33
CA MET A 98 -12.11 -8.18 6.58
C MET A 98 -13.05 -7.75 5.45
N PRO A 99 -14.24 -8.36 5.32
CA PRO A 99 -15.24 -7.96 4.32
C PRO A 99 -15.77 -6.53 4.53
N PRO A 100 -16.21 -5.83 3.47
CA PRO A 100 -16.65 -4.44 3.53
C PRO A 100 -17.86 -4.21 4.44
N ALA A 101 -18.83 -5.14 4.50
CA ALA A 101 -19.99 -5.02 5.38
C ALA A 101 -19.59 -5.07 6.86
N ARG A 102 -18.68 -6.00 7.23
CA ARG A 102 -18.13 -6.08 8.59
C ARG A 102 -17.30 -4.86 8.92
N TYR A 103 -16.53 -4.38 7.96
CA TYR A 103 -15.71 -3.18 8.10
C TYR A 103 -16.56 -1.94 8.44
N ARG A 104 -17.73 -1.77 7.80
CA ARG A 104 -18.69 -0.71 8.11
C ARG A 104 -19.23 -0.83 9.54
N ALA A 105 -19.65 -2.03 9.96
CA ALA A 105 -20.23 -2.25 11.28
C ALA A 105 -19.27 -1.93 12.43
N LEU A 106 -17.96 -2.00 12.21
CA LEU A 106 -16.92 -1.73 13.21
C LEU A 106 -16.59 -0.24 13.42
N GLY A 107 -17.16 0.68 12.62
CA GLY A 107 -17.04 2.12 12.90
C GLY A 107 -15.66 2.77 12.71
N GLY A 108 -14.64 2.03 12.26
CA GLY A 108 -13.35 2.61 11.86
C GLY A 108 -12.24 2.64 12.91
N GLU A 109 -12.31 1.89 14.01
CA GLU A 109 -11.28 1.98 15.08
C GLU A 109 -9.97 1.22 14.81
N HIS A 110 -9.86 0.47 13.71
CA HIS A 110 -8.63 -0.22 13.32
C HIS A 110 -8.00 0.40 12.05
N LEU A 111 -7.19 1.46 12.18
CA LEU A 111 -6.75 2.23 11.00
C LEU A 111 -5.23 2.50 10.97
N LEU A 112 -4.46 1.51 10.51
CA LEU A 112 -3.08 1.71 10.03
C LEU A 112 -2.88 1.35 8.54
N LEU A 113 -3.96 1.11 7.79
CA LEU A 113 -3.88 0.60 6.40
C LEU A 113 -4.41 1.61 5.38
N GLN A 114 -3.82 2.80 5.29
CA GLN A 114 -4.11 3.73 4.21
C GLN A 114 -2.99 3.68 3.17
N LYS A 115 -3.34 3.34 1.91
CA LYS A 115 -2.42 3.56 0.79
C LYS A 115 -2.26 5.08 0.63
N VAL A 116 -1.10 5.57 1.01
CA VAL A 116 -0.71 6.98 0.90
C VAL A 116 -0.75 7.39 -0.58
N ARG A 117 -1.28 8.59 -0.86
CA ARG A 117 -1.20 9.21 -2.18
C ARG A 117 0.26 9.49 -2.47
N ILE A 118 0.74 9.11 -3.65
CA ILE A 118 2.06 9.54 -4.09
C ILE A 118 1.93 11.02 -4.50
N ASP A 119 2.66 11.89 -3.81
CA ASP A 119 2.74 13.31 -4.11
C ASP A 119 4.15 13.71 -4.53
N GLU A 120 4.30 14.98 -4.87
CA GLU A 120 5.57 15.50 -5.37
C GLU A 120 6.68 15.41 -4.31
N ASP A 121 6.33 15.57 -3.03
CA ASP A 121 7.27 15.45 -1.92
C ASP A 121 7.77 14.02 -1.74
N TYR A 122 6.89 13.02 -1.85
CA TYR A 122 7.24 11.61 -1.83
C TYR A 122 8.16 11.25 -3.00
N LEU A 123 7.83 11.70 -4.22
CA LEU A 123 8.70 11.44 -5.38
C LEU A 123 10.04 12.17 -5.27
N ARG A 124 10.06 13.42 -4.77
CA ARG A 124 11.29 14.16 -4.49
C ARG A 124 12.15 13.42 -3.47
N HIS A 125 11.54 12.90 -2.41
CA HIS A 125 12.24 12.15 -1.37
C HIS A 125 12.91 10.90 -1.94
N ILE A 126 12.19 10.08 -2.70
CA ILE A 126 12.75 8.87 -3.32
C ILE A 126 13.85 9.22 -4.33
N ASN A 127 13.66 10.25 -5.14
CA ASN A 127 14.58 10.58 -6.22
C ASN A 127 15.82 11.38 -5.76
N LYS A 128 15.74 12.17 -4.68
CA LYS A 128 16.84 13.04 -4.22
C LYS A 128 17.47 12.61 -2.89
N ASN A 129 16.71 11.99 -1.99
CA ASN A 129 17.09 11.87 -0.58
C ASN A 129 17.30 10.44 -0.09
N ILE A 130 17.42 9.45 -0.98
CA ILE A 130 18.06 8.18 -0.60
C ILE A 130 19.59 8.41 -0.62
N THR A 131 20.07 9.30 0.24
CA THR A 131 21.42 9.18 0.79
C THR A 131 21.25 8.36 2.05
N LEU A 132 21.18 7.04 1.90
CA LEU A 132 21.48 6.13 2.99
C LEU A 132 22.98 6.29 3.24
N THR A 133 23.42 7.31 3.97
CA THR A 133 24.73 7.22 4.63
C THR A 133 24.47 6.34 5.85
N PRO A 134 24.78 5.03 5.80
CA PRO A 134 24.49 4.18 6.94
C PRO A 134 25.35 4.64 8.11
N THR A 135 24.74 4.82 9.28
CA THR A 135 25.51 4.86 10.51
C THR A 135 25.81 3.43 10.90
N ILE A 136 27.10 3.09 10.94
CA ILE A 136 27.54 1.75 11.35
C ILE A 136 27.57 1.71 12.88
N HIS A 137 26.70 0.89 13.46
CA HIS A 137 26.66 0.65 14.91
C HIS A 137 27.21 -0.74 15.20
N HIS A 138 28.14 -0.84 16.15
CA HIS A 138 28.64 -2.12 16.65
C HIS A 138 27.91 -2.45 17.95
N TYR A 139 27.37 -3.66 18.03
CA TYR A 139 26.68 -4.16 19.21
C TYR A 139 27.30 -5.49 19.63
N ASP A 140 27.34 -5.76 20.94
CA ASP A 140 27.69 -7.08 21.46
C ASP A 140 26.69 -8.14 21.00
N VAL A 141 27.08 -9.42 21.08
CA VAL A 141 26.21 -10.56 20.74
C VAL A 141 24.93 -10.51 21.58
N ARG A 142 23.78 -10.55 20.92
CA ARG A 142 22.46 -10.57 21.55
C ARG A 142 21.62 -11.72 21.03
N HIS A 143 20.83 -12.31 21.92
CA HIS A 143 19.83 -13.30 21.55
C HIS A 143 18.55 -12.58 21.11
N LEU A 144 18.08 -12.91 19.91
CA LEU A 144 16.82 -12.43 19.36
C LEU A 144 15.78 -13.54 19.42
N VAL A 145 14.60 -13.24 19.96
CA VAL A 145 13.47 -14.16 20.02
C VAL A 145 12.34 -13.54 19.23
N GLY A 146 11.78 -14.27 18.27
CA GLY A 146 10.73 -13.77 17.40
C GLY A 146 10.08 -14.87 16.56
N LEU A 147 9.06 -14.48 15.80
CA LEU A 147 8.43 -15.33 14.80
C LEU A 147 9.02 -15.04 13.43
N SER A 148 9.33 -16.09 12.66
CA SER A 148 9.85 -15.97 11.31
C SER A 148 8.78 -16.30 10.27
N THR A 149 8.83 -15.65 9.11
CA THR A 149 8.11 -16.08 7.91
C THR A 149 9.02 -16.11 6.71
N ARG A 150 8.62 -16.83 5.67
CA ARG A 150 9.36 -16.89 4.41
C ARG A 150 8.92 -15.75 3.49
N PHE A 151 9.91 -15.06 2.94
CA PHE A 151 9.74 -14.15 1.82
C PHE A 151 10.18 -14.84 0.54
N PHE A 152 9.46 -14.58 -0.55
CA PHE A 152 9.87 -14.91 -1.91
C PHE A 152 10.85 -13.83 -2.40
N GLY A 153 11.41 -13.92 -3.61
CA GLY A 153 12.33 -12.89 -4.14
C GLY A 153 11.73 -11.48 -4.20
N VAL A 154 12.58 -10.45 -4.19
CA VAL A 154 12.23 -9.01 -4.01
C VAL A 154 11.09 -8.53 -4.93
N ASP A 155 10.95 -9.11 -6.12
CA ASP A 155 9.93 -8.73 -7.12
C ASP A 155 8.58 -9.44 -7.00
N SER A 156 8.39 -10.34 -6.02
CA SER A 156 7.13 -11.08 -5.90
C SER A 156 6.04 -10.24 -5.25
N GLU A 157 4.91 -10.07 -5.93
CA GLU A 157 3.69 -9.48 -5.34
C GLU A 157 3.16 -10.25 -4.11
N ARG A 158 3.69 -11.46 -3.85
CA ARG A 158 3.43 -12.25 -2.64
C ARG A 158 4.24 -11.80 -1.42
N ASN A 159 5.09 -10.78 -1.55
CA ASN A 159 5.94 -10.26 -0.47
C ASN A 159 5.48 -8.94 0.12
N ASN A 160 4.19 -8.63 0.03
CA ASN A 160 3.68 -7.45 0.70
C ASN A 160 3.94 -7.56 2.21
N ILE A 161 4.95 -6.84 2.69
CA ILE A 161 5.40 -6.79 4.08
C ILE A 161 4.24 -6.33 4.98
N GLY A 162 3.43 -5.39 4.50
CA GLY A 162 2.22 -4.92 5.18
C GLY A 162 1.11 -5.97 5.31
N GLN A 163 1.18 -7.11 4.61
CA GLN A 163 0.27 -8.25 4.81
C GLN A 163 0.88 -9.35 5.66
N LYS A 164 2.21 -9.47 5.67
CA LYS A 164 2.92 -10.56 6.37
C LYS A 164 3.30 -10.21 7.81
N LEU A 165 3.71 -8.97 8.08
CA LEU A 165 4.12 -8.55 9.42
C LEU A 165 2.96 -8.43 10.41
N PRO A 166 1.78 -7.85 10.07
CA PRO A 166 0.73 -7.68 11.07
C PRO A 166 0.23 -8.99 11.68
N PRO A 167 0.02 -10.10 10.92
CA PRO A 167 -0.32 -11.39 11.50
C PRO A 167 0.79 -11.97 12.39
N LEU A 168 2.07 -11.77 12.05
CA LEU A 168 3.19 -12.21 12.89
C LEU A 168 3.20 -11.45 14.21
N TRP A 169 3.02 -10.13 14.17
CA TRP A 169 2.92 -9.31 15.38
C TRP A 169 1.72 -9.69 16.23
N ALA A 170 0.56 -9.90 15.62
CA ALA A 170 -0.65 -10.33 16.33
C ALA A 170 -0.46 -11.69 17.03
N ALA A 171 0.34 -12.60 16.45
CA ALA A 171 0.66 -13.88 17.06
C ALA A 171 1.77 -13.79 18.13
N PHE A 172 2.72 -12.87 17.98
CA PHE A 172 3.87 -12.73 18.87
C PHE A 172 3.57 -11.88 20.12
N LEU A 173 2.88 -10.75 19.98
CA LEU A 173 2.65 -9.80 21.08
C LEU A 173 1.98 -10.43 22.32
N PRO A 174 0.97 -11.31 22.21
CA PRO A 174 0.39 -11.98 23.39
C PRO A 174 1.39 -12.87 24.13
N ARG A 175 2.41 -13.38 23.43
CA ARG A 175 3.44 -14.28 23.93
C ARG A 175 4.69 -13.56 24.44
N LEU A 176 4.71 -12.23 24.37
CA LEU A 176 5.86 -11.42 24.78
C LEU A 176 6.22 -11.64 26.26
N GLY A 177 5.24 -11.99 27.10
CA GLY A 177 5.45 -12.33 28.51
C GLY A 177 6.21 -13.65 28.73
N GLU A 178 6.22 -14.55 27.75
CA GLU A 178 6.96 -15.83 27.80
C GLU A 178 8.48 -15.62 27.64
N VAL A 179 8.89 -14.48 27.08
CA VAL A 179 10.31 -14.19 26.82
C VAL A 179 11.00 -13.74 28.10
N GLN A 180 11.87 -14.59 28.64
CA GLN A 180 12.69 -14.31 29.81
C GLN A 180 13.92 -13.46 29.43
N GLY A 181 14.39 -12.60 30.35
CA GLY A 181 15.61 -11.80 30.16
C GLY A 181 15.48 -10.65 29.15
N ARG A 182 14.28 -10.06 29.01
CA ARG A 182 14.03 -8.94 28.09
C ARG A 182 14.86 -7.70 28.48
N VAL A 183 15.67 -7.23 27.54
CA VAL A 183 16.57 -6.07 27.71
C VAL A 183 15.86 -4.74 27.40
N SER A 184 14.71 -4.77 26.71
CA SER A 184 13.89 -3.60 26.38
C SER A 184 12.42 -3.99 26.19
N THR A 185 11.51 -3.02 26.36
CA THR A 185 10.08 -3.13 26.02
C THR A 185 9.81 -2.91 24.53
N THR A 186 10.80 -2.42 23.77
CA THR A 186 10.65 -2.12 22.35
C THR A 186 10.84 -3.37 21.50
N CYS A 187 9.82 -3.71 20.71
CA CYS A 187 9.88 -4.78 19.71
C CYS A 187 10.14 -4.18 18.32
N TYR A 188 10.99 -4.83 17.51
CA TYR A 188 11.37 -4.37 16.16
C TYR A 188 11.02 -5.43 15.12
N GLY A 189 10.54 -5.02 13.94
CA GLY A 189 10.21 -5.94 12.83
C GLY A 189 9.29 -5.35 11.77
#